data_AF-A0A3M2EFQ2-F1
#
_entry.id   AF-A0A3M2EFQ2-F1
#
_cell.length_a   1.000
_cell.length_b   1.000
_cell.length_c   1.000
_cell.angle_alpha   90.00
_cell.angle_beta   90.00
_cell.angle_gamma   90.00
#
_symmetry.space_group_name_H-M   'P 1'
#
loop_
_entity.id
_entity.type
_entity.pdbx_description
1 polymer ?
#
loop_
_entity_poly.entity_id
_entity_poly.type
_entity_poly.pdbx_seq_one_letter_code
_entity_poly.pdbx_strand_id
1 'polypeptide(L)'
;MGRTELGIQEGDYISLRDIARIVRRARSEQGLSENQAAQALGVHVHSVKQAEGQPHRDLLRLRRRILERFTGYTLDGPYYQIRRKA
;
A
#
# COMPACT_ATOMS: atom_id res chain seq x y z
N MET A 1 -17.56 -0.14 13.34
CA MET A 1 -16.73 -0.11 12.12
C MET A 1 -15.71 -1.23 12.24
N GLY A 2 -15.74 -2.21 11.34
CA GLY A 2 -14.88 -3.40 11.43
C GLY A 2 -13.49 -3.13 10.86
N ARG A 3 -12.45 -3.70 11.47
CA ARG A 3 -11.10 -3.74 10.89
C ARG A 3 -11.16 -4.45 9.53
N THR A 4 -10.44 -3.92 8.55
CA THR A 4 -10.24 -4.62 7.27
C THR A 4 -9.45 -5.91 7.49
N GLU A 5 -9.53 -6.85 6.54
CA GLU A 5 -8.75 -8.09 6.59
C GLU A 5 -7.23 -7.84 6.60
N LEU A 6 -6.81 -6.68 6.09
CA LEU A 6 -5.46 -6.14 6.14
C LEU A 6 -5.02 -5.64 7.53
N GLY A 7 -5.94 -5.62 8.50
CA GLY A 7 -5.69 -5.14 9.87
C GLY A 7 -5.59 -3.62 9.98
N ILE A 8 -6.08 -2.87 8.99
CA ILE A 8 -6.12 -1.41 9.00
C ILE A 8 -7.55 -0.88 9.16
N GLN A 9 -7.66 0.27 9.80
CA GLN A 9 -8.90 1.04 9.93
C GLN A 9 -8.65 2.52 9.59
N GLU A 10 -9.68 3.21 9.10
CA GLU A 10 -9.62 4.67 8.95
C GLU A 10 -9.29 5.35 10.28
N GLY A 11 -8.34 6.28 10.25
CA GLY A 11 -7.83 6.97 11.43
C GLY A 11 -6.56 6.37 12.03
N ASP A 12 -6.20 5.13 11.66
CA ASP A 12 -5.00 4.46 12.17
C ASP A 12 -3.71 5.14 11.69
N TYR A 13 -2.71 5.19 12.57
CA TYR A 13 -1.35 5.60 12.23
C TYR A 13 -0.47 4.36 12.02
N ILE A 14 0.25 4.30 10.91
CA ILE A 14 1.08 3.14 10.55
C ILE A 14 2.51 3.54 10.20
N SER A 15 3.45 2.69 10.59
CA SER A 15 4.87 2.88 10.29
C SER A 15 5.20 2.58 8.83
N LEU A 16 6.33 3.10 8.31
CA LEU A 16 6.82 2.77 6.96
C LEU A 16 6.99 1.28 6.72
N ARG A 17 7.39 0.54 7.77
CA ARG A 17 7.55 -0.92 7.72
C ARG A 17 6.21 -1.61 7.59
N ASP A 18 5.20 -1.13 8.33
CA ASP A 18 3.84 -1.66 8.24
C ASP A 18 3.21 -1.35 6.89
N ILE A 19 3.41 -0.16 6.33
CA ILE A 19 2.89 0.20 5.01
C ILE A 19 3.43 -0.76 3.94
N ALA A 20 4.72 -1.10 3.95
CA ALA A 20 5.30 -2.05 2.99
C ALA A 20 4.64 -3.44 3.09
N ARG A 21 4.43 -3.91 4.33
CA ARG A 21 3.74 -5.18 4.61
C ARG A 21 2.27 -5.16 4.17
N ILE A 22 1.54 -4.09 4.47
CA ILE A 22 0.12 -3.90 4.12
C ILE A 22 -0.02 -3.87 2.60
N VAL A 23 0.84 -3.12 1.91
CA VAL A 23 0.85 -3.01 0.44
C VAL A 23 1.07 -4.37 -0.22
N ARG A 24 2.03 -5.15 0.27
CA ARG A 24 2.26 -6.53 -0.21
C ARG A 24 1.04 -7.41 0.00
N ARG A 25 0.43 -7.33 1.19
CA ARG A 25 -0.75 -8.13 1.54
C ARG A 25 -1.96 -7.76 0.68
N ALA A 26 -2.20 -6.46 0.48
CA ALA A 26 -3.26 -5.94 -0.38
C ALA A 26 -3.15 -6.46 -1.81
N ARG A 27 -1.93 -6.49 -2.38
CA ARG A 27 -1.70 -7.10 -3.69
C ARG A 27 -2.01 -8.60 -3.68
N SER A 28 -1.50 -9.32 -2.67
CA SER A 28 -1.67 -10.77 -2.54
C SER A 28 -3.13 -11.19 -2.35
N GLU A 29 -3.93 -10.44 -1.59
CA GLU A 29 -5.36 -10.70 -1.39
C GLU A 29 -6.18 -10.51 -2.68
N GLN A 30 -5.72 -9.65 -3.58
CA GLN A 30 -6.27 -9.50 -4.93
C GLN A 30 -5.80 -10.60 -5.91
N GLY A 31 -4.99 -11.55 -5.47
CA GLY A 31 -4.45 -12.63 -6.31
C GLY A 31 -3.45 -12.16 -7.39
N LEU A 32 -2.94 -10.93 -7.29
CA LEU A 32 -2.09 -10.33 -8.30
C LEU A 32 -0.61 -10.66 -8.06
N SER A 33 0.11 -11.01 -9.13
CA SER A 33 1.57 -11.03 -9.12
C SER A 33 2.15 -9.61 -9.10
N GLU A 34 3.44 -9.47 -8.73
CA GLU A 34 4.15 -8.18 -8.79
C GLU A 34 4.13 -7.59 -10.21
N ASN A 35 4.26 -8.43 -11.25
CA ASN A 35 4.19 -8.02 -12.65
C ASN A 35 2.81 -7.46 -13.02
N GLN A 36 1.72 -8.15 -12.65
CA GLN A 36 0.37 -7.68 -12.92
C GLN A 36 0.06 -6.38 -12.16
N ALA A 37 0.52 -6.26 -10.91
CA ALA A 37 0.40 -5.03 -10.15
C ALA A 37 1.19 -3.88 -10.82
N ALA A 38 2.40 -4.15 -11.30
CA ALA A 38 3.23 -3.18 -12.01
C ALA A 38 2.55 -2.70 -13.30
N GLN A 39 1.97 -3.61 -14.09
CA GLN A 39 1.18 -3.28 -15.28
C GLN A 39 -0.04 -2.42 -14.93
N ALA A 40 -0.81 -2.80 -13.90
CA ALA A 40 -1.99 -2.05 -13.46
C ALA A 40 -1.65 -0.62 -12.97
N LEU A 41 -0.41 -0.40 -12.53
CA LEU A 41 0.07 0.89 -12.02
C LEU A 41 0.90 1.69 -13.04
N GLY A 42 1.23 1.08 -14.18
CA GLY A 42 2.11 1.67 -15.19
C GLY A 42 3.53 1.93 -14.70
N VAL A 43 4.08 1.03 -13.88
CA VAL A 43 5.44 1.14 -13.32
C VAL A 43 6.27 -0.11 -13.62
N HIS A 44 7.58 -0.04 -13.39
CA HIS A 44 8.46 -1.20 -13.53
C HIS A 44 8.25 -2.19 -12.37
N VAL A 45 8.31 -3.51 -12.65
CA VAL A 45 8.14 -4.56 -11.62
C VAL A 45 9.11 -4.41 -10.44
N HIS A 46 10.34 -4.00 -10.71
CA HIS A 46 11.34 -3.75 -9.68
C HIS A 46 10.90 -2.66 -8.68
N SER A 47 10.13 -1.67 -9.13
CA SER A 47 9.60 -0.61 -8.26
C SER A 47 8.55 -1.16 -7.29
N VAL A 48 7.69 -2.08 -7.75
CA VAL A 48 6.70 -2.77 -6.89
C VAL A 48 7.42 -3.63 -5.85
N LYS A 49 8.39 -4.44 -6.31
CA LYS A 49 9.20 -5.29 -5.43
C LYS A 49 9.93 -4.49 -4.35
N GLN A 50 10.53 -3.35 -4.71
CA GLN A 50 11.15 -2.45 -3.73
C GLN A 50 10.12 -1.85 -2.78
N ALA A 51 8.97 -1.39 -3.29
CA ALA A 51 7.90 -0.81 -2.48
C ALA A 51 7.38 -1.80 -1.43
N GLU A 52 7.34 -3.10 -1.74
CA GLU A 52 6.92 -4.16 -0.82
C GLU A 52 8.04 -4.64 0.11
N GLY A 53 9.29 -4.62 -0.35
CA GLY A 53 10.41 -5.22 0.37
C GLY A 53 11.22 -4.28 1.27
N GLN A 54 11.30 -2.98 0.95
CA GLN A 54 12.26 -2.06 1.59
C GLN A 54 11.56 -0.86 2.23
N PRO A 55 11.55 -0.64 3.55
CA PRO A 55 10.79 0.45 4.20
C PRO A 55 11.35 1.88 3.99
N HIS A 56 11.95 2.17 2.83
CA HIS A 56 12.50 3.49 2.49
C HIS A 56 11.39 4.52 2.22
N ARG A 57 11.65 5.78 2.63
CA ARG A 57 10.72 6.91 2.45
C ARG A 57 10.47 7.26 0.99
N ASP A 58 11.46 7.09 0.13
CA ASP A 58 11.36 7.46 -1.29
C ASP A 58 10.28 6.66 -2.04
N LEU A 59 9.94 5.49 -1.52
CA LEU A 59 8.93 4.57 -2.08
C LEU A 59 7.51 4.86 -1.55
N LEU A 60 7.35 5.82 -0.64
CA LEU A 60 6.06 6.13 -0.02
C LEU A 60 4.99 6.52 -1.05
N ARG A 61 5.37 7.30 -2.07
CA ARG A 61 4.43 7.68 -3.16
C ARG A 61 3.89 6.46 -3.88
N LEU A 62 4.75 5.48 -4.18
CA LEU A 62 4.34 4.25 -4.85
C LEU A 62 3.50 3.36 -3.93
N ARG A 63 3.88 3.22 -2.65
CA ARG A 63 3.07 2.50 -1.65
C ARG A 63 1.67 3.08 -1.51
N ARG A 64 1.54 4.41 -1.44
CA ARG A 64 0.25 5.08 -1.41
C ARG A 64 -0.58 4.72 -2.64
N ARG A 65 0.00 4.78 -3.84
CA ARG A 65 -0.70 4.40 -5.09
C ARG A 65 -1.15 2.93 -5.08
N ILE A 66 -0.31 2.02 -4.59
CA ILE A 66 -0.66 0.59 -4.49
C ILE A 66 -1.82 0.40 -3.51
N LEU A 67 -1.72 1.00 -2.33
CA LEU A 67 -2.78 0.96 -1.31
C LEU A 67 -4.10 1.49 -1.88
N GLU A 68 -4.08 2.68 -2.46
CA GLU A 68 -5.26 3.31 -3.06
C GLU A 68 -5.90 2.46 -4.14
N ARG A 69 -5.07 1.84 -5.00
CA ARG A 69 -5.55 1.06 -6.14
C ARG A 69 -6.21 -0.25 -5.70
N PHE A 70 -5.69 -0.91 -4.67
CA PHE A 70 -6.12 -2.25 -4.29
C PHE A 70 -7.03 -2.31 -3.06
N THR A 71 -7.08 -1.26 -2.25
CA THR A 71 -7.84 -1.24 -0.99
C THR A 71 -8.83 -0.08 -0.91
N GLY A 72 -8.69 0.94 -1.76
CA GLY A 72 -9.47 2.18 -1.65
C GLY A 72 -9.09 3.04 -0.45
N TYR A 73 -7.96 2.77 0.22
CA TYR A 73 -7.41 3.62 1.29
C TYR A 73 -6.19 4.39 0.80
N THR A 74 -5.99 5.58 1.36
CA THR A 74 -4.81 6.41 1.17
C THR A 74 -4.09 6.67 2.49
N LEU A 75 -2.91 7.25 2.41
CA LEU A 75 -2.09 7.67 3.54
C LEU A 75 -2.10 9.19 3.60
N ASP A 76 -2.39 9.79 4.73
CA ASP A 76 -2.41 11.25 4.90
C ASP A 76 -1.40 11.75 5.96
N GLY A 77 -0.91 12.97 5.76
CA GLY A 77 -0.06 13.68 6.71
C GLY A 77 1.35 13.08 6.95
N PRO A 78 2.13 13.72 7.84
CA PRO A 78 3.51 13.30 8.17
C PRO A 78 3.58 12.00 9.00
N TYR A 79 2.44 11.57 9.56
CA TYR A 79 2.32 10.37 10.40
C TYR A 79 1.66 9.18 9.68
N TYR A 80 1.46 9.28 8.36
CA TYR A 80 0.91 8.21 7.52
C TYR A 80 -0.43 7.66 8.05
N GLN A 81 -1.37 8.56 8.30
CA GLN A 81 -2.70 8.18 8.77
C GLN A 81 -3.49 7.50 7.65
N ILE A 82 -4.13 6.37 7.93
CA ILE A 82 -5.04 5.71 6.99
C ILE A 82 -6.30 6.56 6.83
N ARG A 83 -6.66 6.87 5.59
CA ARG A 83 -7.89 7.54 5.21
C ARG A 83 -8.56 6.76 4.09
N ARG A 84 -9.90 6.76 3.98
CA ARG A 84 -10.53 6.32 2.74
C ARG A 84 -10.19 7.28 1.61
N LYS A 85 -9.93 6.71 0.43
CA LYS A 85 -9.89 7.47 -0.81
C LYS A 85 -11.33 7.82 -1.15
N ALA A 86 -11.63 9.12 -1.16
CA ALA A 86 -12.90 9.67 -1.60
C ALA A 86 -13.12 9.43 -3.10
#